data_AF-A0A0F9E1J0-F1
#
_entry.id   AF-A0A0F9E1J0-F1
#
_cell.length_a   1.000
_cell.length_b   1.000
_cell.length_c   1.000
_cell.angle_alpha   90.00
_cell.angle_beta   90.00
_cell.angle_gamma   90.00
#
_symmetry.space_group_name_H-M   'P 1'
#
loop_
_entity.id
_entity.type
_entity.pdbx_description
1 polymer ?
#
loop_
_entity_poly.entity_id
_entity_poly.type
_entity_poly.pdbx_seq_one_letter_code
_entity_poly.pdbx_strand_id
1 'polypeptide(L)'
;MLEIRYNKQTKELTGWWGSRFGNHDIKLKNRPNEAIVALDISIPDKSPDAWLYDKATKTLIPNLNYVEPKPSRNLVAEVDALKEQVKELTK
;
A
#
# COMPACT_ATOMS: atom_id res chain seq x y z
N MET A 1 -4.11 0.27 22.01
CA MET A 1 -4.72 -0.59 20.98
C MET A 1 -5.15 0.25 19.79
N LEU A 2 -4.51 0.04 18.65
CA LEU A 2 -4.76 0.74 17.40
C LEU A 2 -5.65 -0.13 16.51
N GLU A 3 -6.80 0.39 16.08
CA GLU A 3 -7.61 -0.23 15.03
C GLU A 3 -7.18 0.34 13.68
N ILE A 4 -6.71 -0.52 12.78
CA ILE A 4 -6.34 -0.17 11.42
C ILE A 4 -7.40 -0.67 10.45
N ARG A 5 -7.86 0.19 9.55
CA ARG A 5 -8.68 -0.20 8.40
C ARG A 5 -7.83 -0.31 7.16
N TYR A 6 -7.98 -1.41 6.44
CA TYR A 6 -7.29 -1.62 5.17
C TYR A 6 -8.23 -2.24 4.14
N ASN A 7 -7.95 -1.97 2.86
CA ASN A 7 -8.65 -2.57 1.75
C ASN A 7 -8.04 -3.95 1.43
N LYS A 8 -8.85 -5.01 1.46
CA LYS A 8 -8.43 -6.39 1.21
C LYS A 8 -7.98 -6.63 -0.23
N GLN A 9 -8.47 -5.83 -1.19
CA GLN A 9 -8.12 -5.93 -2.61
C GLN A 9 -6.84 -5.15 -2.91
N THR A 10 -6.81 -3.86 -2.62
CA THR A 10 -5.65 -3.00 -2.95
C THR A 10 -4.49 -3.14 -1.97
N LYS A 11 -4.74 -3.74 -0.79
CA LYS A 11 -3.79 -3.85 0.34
C LYS A 11 -3.39 -2.50 0.95
N GLU A 12 -4.10 -1.43 0.60
CA GLU A 12 -3.83 -0.09 1.12
C GLU A 12 -4.52 0.16 2.46
N LEU A 13 -3.88 0.97 3.29
CA LEU A 13 -4.40 1.43 4.56
C LEU A 13 -5.35 2.61 4.31
N THR A 14 -6.61 2.50 4.76
CA THR A 14 -7.65 3.51 4.49
C THR A 14 -8.10 4.25 5.76
N GLY A 15 -7.46 3.99 6.90
CA GLY A 15 -7.62 4.76 8.13
C GLY A 15 -7.16 4.02 9.39
N TRP A 16 -7.11 4.73 10.51
CA TRP A 16 -6.90 4.13 11.83
C TRP A 16 -7.66 4.89 12.93
N TRP A 17 -7.91 4.24 14.07
CA TRP A 17 -8.51 4.84 15.27
C TRP A 17 -7.85 4.29 16.53
N GLY A 18 -7.83 5.11 17.59
CA GLY A 18 -7.20 4.72 18.84
C GLY A 18 -8.08 4.70 20.09
N SER A 19 -9.19 5.44 20.12
CA SER A 19 -9.88 5.72 21.38
C SER A 19 -11.25 5.05 21.55
N ARG A 20 -11.82 4.45 20.51
CA ARG A 20 -13.17 3.84 20.58
C ARG A 20 -13.19 2.46 19.95
N PHE A 21 -13.06 1.47 20.82
CA PHE A 21 -13.33 0.07 20.49
C PHE A 21 -14.80 -0.11 20.11
N GLY A 22 -15.06 -0.92 19.10
CA GLY A 22 -16.41 -1.34 18.74
C GLY A 22 -17.08 -0.51 17.63
N ASN A 23 -18.21 -1.03 17.16
CA ASN A 23 -18.96 -0.64 15.96
C ASN A 23 -18.29 -1.00 14.63
N HIS A 24 -17.65 -2.18 14.52
CA HIS A 24 -17.16 -2.69 13.24
C HIS A 24 -18.26 -2.72 12.17
N ASP A 25 -19.48 -3.12 12.54
CA ASP A 25 -20.62 -3.18 11.63
C ASP A 25 -21.02 -1.80 11.08
N ILE A 26 -20.80 -0.74 11.84
CA ILE A 26 -21.02 0.65 11.37
C ILE A 26 -19.82 1.12 10.57
N LYS A 27 -18.60 0.88 11.06
CA LYS A 27 -17.34 1.30 10.43
C LYS A 27 -17.14 0.65 9.05
N LEU A 28 -17.74 -0.53 8.82
CA LEU A 28 -17.66 -1.29 7.57
C LEU A 28 -18.98 -1.34 6.79
N LYS A 29 -20.06 -0.70 7.26
CA LYS A 29 -21.43 -0.84 6.73
C LYS A 29 -21.56 -0.69 5.20
N ASN A 30 -20.73 0.17 4.60
CA ASN A 30 -20.72 0.44 3.15
C ASN A 30 -19.34 0.18 2.53
N ARG A 31 -18.52 -0.68 3.15
CA ARG A 31 -17.11 -0.91 2.80
C ARG A 31 -16.83 -2.43 2.75
N PRO A 32 -17.45 -3.19 1.81
CA PRO A 32 -17.39 -4.66 1.79
C PRO A 32 -15.97 -5.21 1.56
N ASN A 33 -15.13 -4.42 0.91
CA ASN A 33 -13.74 -4.76 0.61
C ASN A 33 -12.77 -4.35 1.72
N GLU A 34 -13.23 -3.72 2.79
CA GLU A 34 -12.37 -3.30 3.89
C GLU A 34 -12.46 -4.27 5.07
N ALA A 35 -11.38 -4.30 5.86
CA ALA A 35 -11.29 -5.05 7.09
C ALA A 35 -10.62 -4.18 8.16
N ILE A 36 -10.86 -4.53 9.43
CA ILE A 36 -10.26 -3.87 10.58
C ILE A 36 -9.37 -4.86 11.32
N VAL A 37 -8.15 -4.45 11.65
CA VAL A 37 -7.21 -5.21 12.51
C VAL A 37 -6.96 -4.38 13.76
N ALA A 38 -7.06 -5.01 14.93
CA ALA A 38 -6.64 -4.42 16.19
C ALA A 38 -5.21 -4.83 16.49
N LEU A 39 -4.33 -3.84 16.66
CA LEU A 39 -2.95 -4.02 17.07
C LEU A 39 -2.80 -3.55 18.51
N ASP A 40 -2.16 -4.37 19.34
CA ASP A 40 -1.82 -3.98 20.71
C ASP A 40 -0.55 -3.11 20.74
N ILE A 41 -0.67 -1.94 20.13
CA ILE A 41 0.36 -0.92 20.10
C ILE A 41 -0.22 0.43 20.53
N SER A 42 0.68 1.33 20.91
CA SER A 42 0.36 2.73 21.16
C SER A 42 -0.23 3.37 19.90
N ILE A 43 -1.21 4.24 20.11
CA ILE A 43 -1.90 4.94 19.03
C ILE A 43 -0.95 6.04 18.54
N PRO A 44 -0.68 6.12 17.22
CA PRO A 44 0.10 7.22 16.67
C PRO A 44 -0.59 8.55 17.01
N ASP A 45 0.20 9.51 17.51
CA ASP A 45 -0.25 10.85 17.91
C ASP A 45 -0.45 11.79 16.70
N LYS A 46 0.03 11.37 15.52
CA LYS A 46 -0.04 12.11 14.25
C LYS A 46 -0.79 11.30 13.19
N SER A 47 -1.37 11.97 12.20
CA SER A 47 -2.04 11.33 11.05
C SER A 47 -1.03 10.59 10.13
N PRO A 48 -1.45 9.62 9.30
CA PRO A 48 -0.54 8.87 8.42
C PRO A 48 0.32 9.78 7.53
N ASP A 49 -0.29 10.79 6.94
CA ASP A 49 0.41 11.75 6.07
C ASP A 49 1.50 12.55 6.83
N ALA A 50 1.28 12.81 8.12
CA ALA A 50 2.25 13.52 8.95
C ALA A 50 3.46 12.65 9.37
N TRP A 51 3.38 11.34 9.15
CA TRP A 51 4.54 10.42 9.26
C TRP A 51 5.32 10.30 7.96
N LEU A 52 4.73 10.67 6.83
CA LEU A 52 5.37 10.66 5.52
C LEU A 52 5.99 12.02 5.16
N TYR A 53 5.52 13.10 5.80
CA TYR A 53 5.90 14.47 5.48
C TYR A 53 6.22 15.29 6.74
N ASP A 54 7.44 15.83 6.80
CA ASP A 54 7.84 16.78 7.83
C ASP A 54 7.37 18.19 7.44
N LYS A 55 6.43 18.73 8.23
CA LYS A 55 5.87 20.08 8.01
C LYS A 55 6.85 21.20 8.34
N ALA A 56 7.82 20.99 9.22
CA ALA A 56 8.79 22.01 9.62
C ALA A 56 9.83 22.24 8.52
N THR A 57 10.31 21.15 7.91
CA THR A 57 11.29 21.21 6.80
C THR A 57 10.63 21.19 5.43
N LYS A 58 9.33 20.91 5.36
CA LYS A 58 8.55 20.73 4.12
C LYS A 58 9.08 19.61 3.22
N THR A 59 9.69 18.59 3.80
CA THR A 59 10.28 17.46 3.07
C THR A 59 9.58 16.14 3.40
N LEU A 60 9.60 15.20 2.45
CA LEU A 60 9.24 13.81 2.76
C LEU A 60 10.27 13.22 3.71
N ILE A 61 9.80 12.49 4.72
CA ILE A 61 10.70 11.77 5.63
C ILE A 61 11.26 10.56 4.86
N PRO A 62 12.58 10.42 4.72
CA PRO A 62 13.17 9.32 3.96
C PRO A 62 12.80 7.97 4.59
N ASN A 63 12.11 7.13 3.82
CA ASN A 63 11.85 5.75 4.20
C ASN A 63 13.04 4.89 3.74
N LEU A 64 14.00 4.67 4.63
CA LEU A 64 15.21 3.88 4.37
C LEU A 64 14.91 2.43 3.94
N ASN A 65 13.70 1.93 4.23
CA ASN A 65 13.25 0.60 3.87
C ASN A 65 12.35 0.57 2.62
N TYR A 66 12.08 1.73 1.99
CA TYR A 66 11.29 1.77 0.76
C TYR A 66 12.11 1.21 -0.38
N VAL A 67 11.63 0.11 -0.95
CA VAL A 67 12.12 -0.44 -2.21
C VAL A 67 11.08 -0.10 -3.25
N GLU A 68 11.44 0.77 -4.20
CA GLU A 68 10.56 1.10 -5.31
C GLU A 68 10.19 -0.18 -6.07
N PRO A 69 8.90 -0.45 -6.30
CA PRO A 69 8.50 -1.64 -7.03
C PRO A 69 9.12 -1.60 -8.43
N LYS A 70 9.70 -2.74 -8.85
CA LYS A 70 10.26 -2.84 -10.20
C LYS A 70 9.16 -2.50 -11.21
N PRO A 71 9.46 -1.70 -12.25
CA PRO A 71 8.49 -1.40 -13.29
C PRO A 71 7.95 -2.70 -13.88
N SER A 72 6.67 -2.70 -14.27
CA SER A 72 6.03 -3.86 -14.88
C SER A 72 6.83 -4.33 -16.10
N ARG A 73 7.05 -5.64 -16.24
CA ARG A 73 7.72 -6.23 -17.41
C ARG A 73 7.04 -5.75 -18.69
N ASN A 74 7.84 -5.25 -19.62
CA ASN A 74 7.35 -4.91 -20.95
C ASN A 74 7.26 -6.19 -21.79
N LEU A 75 6.19 -6.96 -21.56
CA LEU A 75 5.96 -8.25 -22.20
C LEU A 75 5.92 -8.14 -23.73
N VAL A 76 5.50 -6.99 -24.28
CA VAL A 76 5.46 -6.76 -25.73
C VAL A 76 6.87 -6.74 -26.30
N ALA A 77 7.76 -5.93 -25.71
CA ALA A 77 9.16 -5.85 -26.13
C ALA A 77 9.89 -7.20 -25.97
N GLU A 78 9.62 -7.93 -24.88
CA GLU A 78 10.20 -9.27 -24.66
C GLU A 78 9.72 -10.29 -25.71
N VAL A 79 8.43 -10.27 -26.05
CA VAL A 79 7.86 -11.17 -27.07
C VAL A 79 8.42 -10.85 -28.46
N ASP A 80 8.59 -9.57 -28.80
CA ASP A 80 9.15 -9.19 -30.09
C ASP A 80 10.63 -9.55 -30.22
N ALA A 81 11.42 -9.37 -29.15
CA ALA A 81 12.80 -9.86 -29.10
C ALA A 81 12.89 -11.39 -29.23
N LEU A 82 11.99 -12.13 -28.58
CA LEU A 82 11.92 -13.59 -28.71
C LEU A 82 11.54 -14.03 -30.13
N LYS A 83 10.62 -13.31 -30.81
CA LYS A 83 10.28 -13.61 -32.21
C LYS A 83 11.46 -13.38 -33.15
N GLU A 84 12.27 -12.34 -32.91
CA GLU A 84 13.49 -12.10 -33.68
C GLU A 84 14.51 -13.23 -33.48
N GLN A 85 14.77 -13.63 -32.23
CA GLN A 85 15.67 -14.76 -31.95
C GLN A 85 15.20 -16.06 -32.62
N VAL A 86 13.89 -16.34 -32.58
CA VAL A 86 13.33 -17.53 -33.26
C VAL A 86 13.54 -17.44 -34.77
N LYS A 87 13.33 -16.26 -35.39
CA LYS A 87 13.58 -16.06 -36.82
C LYS A 87 15.04 -16.28 -37.20
N GLU A 88 16.00 -15.87 -36.36
CA GLU A 88 17.42 -16.10 -36.60
C GLU A 88 17.79 -17.59 -36.49
N LEU A 89 17.19 -18.30 -35.53
CA LEU A 89 17.44 -19.73 -35.31
C LEU A 89 16.76 -20.66 -36.32
N THR A 90 15.72 -20.18 -37.01
CA THR A 90 14.97 -20.95 -38.04
C THR A 90 15.38 -20.60 -39.47
N LYS A 91 16.47 -19.85 -39.63
CA LYS A 91 17.06 -19.47 -40.92
C LYS A 91 18.28 -20.33 -41.25
#